data_AF-A0A2C9LU13-F1
#
_entry.id   AF-A0A2C9LU13-F1
#
_cell.length_a   1.000
_cell.length_b   1.000
_cell.length_c   1.000
_cell.angle_alpha   90.00
_cell.angle_beta   90.00
_cell.angle_gamma   90.00
#
_symmetry.space_group_name_H-M   'P 1'
#
loop_
_entity.id
_entity.type
_entity.pdbx_description
1 polymer ?
#
loop_
_entity_poly.entity_id
_entity_poly.type
_entity_poly.pdbx_seq_one_letter_code
_entity_poly.pdbx_strand_id
1 'polypeptide(L)'
;MIQNLTYNAWKTFTWAFVILENSQPSTISTFYSQSKFIDGSLSIGTIIHLCIYLYPNKQPYFSIDLKENETTGDYPLSLLVNHGQISLYSVKGSVMTNSTYVHLGSGSLLAGTTHVVDILVTADGFRVYIDKTYRCLYRHLMPYKVAKYLWIHGYIQVMELTL
;
A
#
# COMPACT_ATOMS: atom_id res chain seq x y z
N MET A 1 0.33 24.55 5.47
CA MET A 1 0.23 23.50 6.49
C MET A 1 -1.20 22.99 6.45
N ILE A 2 -1.46 21.84 5.81
CA ILE A 2 -2.81 21.25 5.78
C ILE A 2 -2.80 20.12 6.81
N GLN A 3 -3.27 20.42 8.02
CA GLN A 3 -3.64 19.45 9.03
C GLN A 3 -5.12 19.13 8.85
N ASN A 4 -5.48 17.86 8.98
CA ASN A 4 -6.78 17.24 8.68
C ASN A 4 -6.96 16.83 7.22
N LEU A 5 -6.41 15.67 6.88
CA LEU A 5 -6.93 14.83 5.82
C LEU A 5 -8.19 14.14 6.36
N THR A 6 -9.36 14.74 6.12
CA THR A 6 -10.65 14.09 6.39
C THR A 6 -11.10 13.45 5.08
N TYR A 7 -11.08 12.14 5.02
CA TYR A 7 -11.42 11.38 3.82
C TYR A 7 -12.87 10.90 3.89
N ASN A 8 -13.67 11.30 2.91
CA ASN A 8 -14.99 10.68 2.69
C ASN A 8 -14.78 9.44 1.81
N ALA A 9 -14.35 8.33 2.39
CA ALA A 9 -14.29 7.05 1.68
C ALA A 9 -15.72 6.51 1.52
N TRP A 10 -16.20 6.36 0.29
CA TRP A 10 -17.58 5.92 0.00
C TRP A 10 -17.75 4.40 0.05
N LYS A 11 -16.66 3.63 0.19
CA LYS A 11 -16.67 2.17 0.35
C LYS A 11 -15.61 1.70 1.37
N THR A 12 -16.04 1.46 2.59
CA THR A 12 -15.21 0.73 3.57
C THR A 12 -15.21 -0.74 3.20
N PHE A 13 -14.03 -1.32 2.97
CA PHE A 13 -13.92 -2.77 2.95
C PHE A 13 -13.29 -3.23 4.27
N THR A 14 -13.94 -4.15 4.95
CA THR A 14 -13.37 -4.80 6.14
C THR A 14 -13.01 -6.22 5.74
N TRP A 15 -11.73 -6.58 5.83
CA TRP A 15 -11.36 -8.00 5.86
C TRP A 15 -11.99 -8.61 7.10
N ALA A 16 -12.49 -9.85 7.00
CA ALA A 16 -12.92 -10.56 8.19
C ALA A 16 -11.75 -10.61 9.16
N PHE A 17 -11.92 -9.94 10.29
CA PHE A 17 -10.96 -9.95 11.39
C PHE A 17 -10.80 -11.39 11.84
N VAL A 18 -9.69 -12.04 11.47
CA VAL A 18 -9.26 -13.24 12.18
C VAL A 18 -8.62 -12.73 13.45
N ILE A 19 -9.40 -12.66 14.52
CA ILE A 19 -8.82 -12.69 15.86
C ILE A 19 -8.06 -14.00 15.89
N LEU A 20 -6.73 -13.94 15.92
CA LEU A 20 -5.99 -15.04 16.53
C LEU A 20 -6.31 -14.93 18.02
N GLU A 21 -7.46 -15.48 18.43
CA GLU A 21 -7.85 -15.61 19.82
C GLU A 21 -6.66 -16.18 20.58
N ASN A 22 -6.16 -15.41 21.54
CA ASN A 22 -5.33 -15.93 22.64
C ASN A 22 -4.17 -16.86 22.26
N SER A 23 -3.46 -16.58 21.18
CA SER A 23 -2.07 -16.99 21.13
C SER A 23 -1.24 -15.82 21.64
N GLN A 24 -0.32 -16.09 22.56
CA GLN A 24 0.89 -15.27 22.73
C GLN A 24 1.38 -14.78 21.35
N PRO A 25 2.15 -13.68 21.23
CA PRO A 25 2.80 -13.29 19.98
C PRO A 25 3.62 -14.48 19.48
N SER A 26 2.97 -15.34 18.71
CA SER A 26 3.48 -16.61 18.31
C SER A 26 4.44 -16.25 17.20
N THR A 27 5.54 -16.98 17.17
CA THR A 27 6.64 -16.92 16.20
C THR A 27 6.22 -17.08 14.74
N ILE A 28 4.93 -16.96 14.41
CA ILE A 28 4.35 -17.07 13.10
C ILE A 28 4.51 -15.72 12.39
N SER A 29 5.75 -15.44 11.97
CA SER A 29 6.04 -14.39 10.99
C SER A 29 5.62 -14.89 9.60
N THR A 30 4.32 -14.93 9.34
CA THR A 30 3.84 -15.35 8.01
C THR A 30 3.96 -14.19 7.03
N PHE A 31 4.32 -14.56 5.81
CA PHE A 31 4.30 -13.65 4.67
C PHE A 31 2.84 -13.49 4.25
N TYR A 32 2.31 -12.27 4.34
CA TYR A 32 1.01 -11.92 3.80
C TYR A 32 1.11 -11.84 2.27
N SER A 33 0.10 -12.34 1.57
CA SER A 33 -0.03 -12.20 0.11
C SER A 33 -1.49 -12.39 -0.27
N GLN A 34 -2.18 -11.30 -0.60
CA GLN A 34 -3.60 -11.31 -0.96
C GLN A 34 -3.90 -10.27 -2.03
N SER A 35 -4.63 -10.69 -3.07
CA SER A 35 -5.17 -9.85 -4.13
C SER A 35 -6.63 -9.48 -3.82
N LYS A 36 -7.07 -8.34 -4.33
CA LYS A 36 -8.47 -7.91 -4.26
C LYS A 36 -8.89 -7.20 -5.54
N PHE A 37 -10.03 -7.60 -6.09
CA PHE A 37 -10.67 -6.87 -7.18
C PHE A 37 -11.17 -5.51 -6.68
N ILE A 38 -10.88 -4.45 -7.44
CA ILE A 38 -11.33 -3.09 -7.17
C ILE A 38 -12.69 -2.93 -7.85
N ASP A 39 -13.75 -2.92 -7.05
CA ASP A 39 -15.12 -2.79 -7.52
C ASP A 39 -15.42 -1.34 -7.97
N GLY A 40 -15.15 -1.10 -9.25
CA GLY A 40 -15.12 0.21 -9.89
C GLY A 40 -13.70 0.55 -10.33
N SER A 41 -13.54 1.28 -11.45
CA SER A 41 -12.20 1.76 -11.82
C SER A 41 -11.71 2.79 -10.79
N LEU A 42 -10.41 2.80 -10.49
CA LEU A 42 -9.81 3.91 -9.75
C LEU A 42 -10.20 5.25 -10.38
N SER A 43 -10.50 6.24 -9.54
CA SER A 43 -10.89 7.58 -9.96
C SER A 43 -10.05 8.63 -9.23
N ILE A 44 -9.99 9.84 -9.75
CA ILE A 44 -9.37 10.95 -9.01
C ILE A 44 -10.16 11.15 -7.71
N GLY A 45 -9.45 11.18 -6.59
CA GLY A 45 -10.03 11.24 -5.25
C GLY A 45 -10.17 9.89 -4.56
N THR A 46 -10.00 8.77 -5.26
CA THR A 46 -9.93 7.44 -4.64
C THR A 46 -8.74 7.37 -3.68
N ILE A 47 -8.96 6.80 -2.50
CA ILE A 47 -7.94 6.66 -1.45
C ILE A 47 -7.85 5.20 -1.07
N ILE A 48 -6.69 4.62 -1.30
CA ILE A 48 -6.38 3.29 -0.78
C ILE A 48 -5.81 3.50 0.61
N HIS A 49 -6.58 3.14 1.62
CA HIS A 49 -6.20 3.23 3.02
C HIS A 49 -5.86 1.84 3.54
N LEU A 50 -4.63 1.67 4.01
CA LEU A 50 -4.11 0.40 4.51
C LEU A 50 -3.58 0.58 5.94
N CYS A 51 -4.19 -0.11 6.90
CA CYS A 51 -3.69 -0.21 8.27
C CYS A 51 -2.96 -1.55 8.43
N ILE A 52 -1.68 -1.50 8.78
CA ILE A 52 -0.82 -2.69 8.89
C ILE A 52 -0.08 -2.74 10.21
N TYR A 53 0.14 -3.94 10.72
CA TYR A 53 1.08 -4.19 11.81
C TYR A 53 2.39 -4.77 11.26
N LEU A 54 3.51 -4.18 11.65
CA LEU A 54 4.86 -4.64 11.28
C LEU A 54 5.40 -5.58 12.35
N TYR A 55 5.86 -6.77 11.97
CA TYR A 55 6.38 -7.73 12.95
C TYR A 55 7.72 -7.28 13.56
N PRO A 56 7.92 -7.39 14.89
CA PRO A 56 9.11 -6.85 15.60
C PRO A 56 10.43 -7.50 15.16
N ASN A 57 10.40 -8.77 14.75
CA ASN A 57 11.60 -9.53 14.36
C ASN A 57 11.86 -9.54 12.85
N LYS A 58 11.17 -8.67 12.10
CA LYS A 58 11.32 -8.55 10.65
C LYS A 58 11.61 -7.10 10.31
N GLN A 59 12.48 -6.90 9.34
CA GLN A 59 12.62 -5.57 8.77
C GLN A 59 11.34 -5.22 7.98
N PRO A 60 10.92 -3.95 7.98
CA PRO A 60 9.76 -3.52 7.22
C PRO A 60 9.92 -3.88 5.74
N TYR A 61 9.09 -4.83 5.30
CA TYR A 61 9.04 -5.28 3.92
C TYR A 61 7.60 -5.57 3.54
N PHE A 62 7.06 -4.77 2.62
CA PHE A 62 5.78 -5.04 1.98
C PHE A 62 5.65 -4.26 0.68
N SER A 63 4.78 -4.72 -0.21
CA SER A 63 4.37 -3.97 -1.38
C SER A 63 2.86 -3.74 -1.41
N ILE A 64 2.49 -2.71 -2.17
CA ILE A 64 1.13 -2.39 -2.58
C ILE A 64 1.18 -2.20 -4.10
N ASP A 65 0.57 -3.12 -4.84
CA ASP A 65 0.60 -3.14 -6.29
C ASP A 65 -0.80 -2.92 -6.86
N LEU A 66 -0.93 -1.95 -7.75
CA LEU A 66 -2.12 -1.71 -8.56
C LEU A 66 -1.91 -2.39 -9.90
N LYS A 67 -2.72 -3.39 -10.22
CA LYS A 67 -2.51 -4.28 -11.37
C LYS A 67 -3.72 -4.33 -12.27
N GLU A 68 -3.47 -4.45 -13.58
CA GLU A 68 -4.52 -4.65 -14.58
C GLU A 68 -5.24 -5.99 -14.41
N ASN A 69 -4.48 -7.06 -14.19
CA ASN A 69 -5.01 -8.39 -13.92
C ASN A 69 -4.37 -8.94 -12.64
N GLU A 70 -4.99 -9.97 -12.08
CA GLU A 70 -4.56 -10.55 -10.81
C GLU A 70 -3.12 -11.10 -10.87
N THR A 71 -2.82 -11.89 -11.90
CA THR A 71 -1.54 -12.59 -12.02
C THR A 71 -0.53 -11.85 -12.89
N THR A 72 -0.97 -11.30 -14.03
CA THR A 72 -0.11 -10.67 -15.05
C THR A 72 -0.59 -9.26 -15.41
N GLY A 73 0.12 -8.58 -16.31
CA GLY A 73 -0.34 -7.32 -16.92
C GLY A 73 0.38 -6.08 -16.40
N ASP A 74 -0.19 -4.93 -16.73
CA ASP A 74 0.41 -3.62 -16.45
C ASP A 74 0.12 -3.14 -15.02
N TYR A 75 1.12 -2.55 -14.38
CA TYR A 75 1.03 -2.01 -13.02
C TYR A 75 1.21 -0.49 -13.10
N PRO A 76 0.14 0.33 -13.05
CA PRO A 76 0.30 1.77 -12.96
C PRO A 76 1.08 2.22 -11.74
N LEU A 77 1.03 1.46 -10.65
CA LEU A 77 1.81 1.69 -9.45
C LEU A 77 2.19 0.38 -8.79
N SER A 78 3.46 0.23 -8.46
CA SER A 78 3.97 -0.65 -7.41
C SER A 78 4.69 0.21 -6.40
N LEU A 79 4.25 0.11 -5.14
CA LEU A 79 4.89 0.75 -4.00
C LEU A 79 5.52 -0.36 -3.17
N LEU A 80 6.85 -0.41 -3.12
CA LEU A 80 7.61 -1.36 -2.32
C LEU A 80 8.26 -0.62 -1.15
N VAL A 81 7.94 -1.03 0.07
CA VAL A 81 8.68 -0.65 1.26
C VAL A 81 9.73 -1.70 1.54
N ASN A 82 10.99 -1.26 1.64
CA ASN A 82 12.09 -2.11 2.04
C ASN A 82 13.18 -1.27 2.72
N HIS A 83 13.81 -1.78 3.78
CA HIS A 83 14.99 -1.17 4.43
C HIS A 83 14.85 0.34 4.76
N GLY A 84 13.69 0.77 5.24
CA GLY A 84 13.45 2.19 5.54
C GLY A 84 13.39 3.08 4.30
N GLN A 85 13.00 2.52 3.16
CA GLN A 85 12.87 3.22 1.90
C GLN A 85 11.59 2.79 1.20
N ILE A 86 10.96 3.73 0.50
CA ILE A 86 9.89 3.44 -0.46
C ILE A 86 10.50 3.46 -1.86
N SER A 87 10.26 2.41 -2.63
CA SER A 87 10.54 2.33 -4.06
C SER A 87 9.22 2.35 -4.81
N LEU A 88 9.08 3.22 -5.80
CA LEU A 88 7.87 3.39 -6.59
C LEU A 88 8.21 3.19 -8.05
N TYR A 89 7.47 2.32 -8.73
CA TYR A 89 7.65 2.08 -10.16
C TYR A 89 6.35 1.63 -10.79
N SER A 90 6.31 1.66 -12.12
CA SER A 90 5.27 1.07 -12.95
C SER A 90 5.84 -0.08 -13.77
N VAL A 91 4.99 -1.02 -14.16
CA VAL A 91 5.33 -2.13 -15.07
C VAL A 91 4.43 -2.06 -16.29
N LYS A 92 5.02 -2.07 -17.49
CA LYS A 92 4.28 -2.08 -18.77
C LYS A 92 4.78 -3.20 -19.66
N GLY A 93 3.92 -4.16 -20.03
CA GLY A 93 4.31 -5.30 -20.86
C GLY A 93 5.52 -6.06 -20.31
N SER A 94 5.53 -6.29 -18.99
CA SER A 94 6.65 -6.90 -18.24
C SER A 94 7.93 -6.05 -18.14
N VAL A 95 7.95 -4.83 -18.67
CA VAL A 95 9.07 -3.89 -18.54
C VAL A 95 8.85 -2.99 -17.34
N MET A 96 9.76 -3.03 -16.37
CA MET A 96 9.76 -2.13 -15.22
C MET A 96 10.32 -0.76 -15.62
N THR A 97 9.63 0.30 -15.20
CA THR A 97 10.13 1.67 -15.33
C THR A 97 11.22 1.96 -14.30
N ASN A 98 11.93 3.09 -14.47
CA ASN A 98 12.92 3.51 -13.47
C ASN A 98 12.24 3.79 -12.13
N SER A 99 12.73 3.12 -11.09
CA SER A 99 12.21 3.29 -9.74
C SER A 99 12.50 4.69 -9.19
N THR A 100 11.48 5.31 -8.61
CA THR A 100 11.62 6.49 -7.74
C THR A 100 11.84 6.03 -6.31
N TYR A 101 12.81 6.61 -5.63
CA TYR A 101 13.20 6.21 -4.29
C TYR A 101 12.97 7.32 -3.29
N VAL A 102 12.42 6.96 -2.12
CA VAL A 102 12.14 7.89 -1.02
C VAL A 102 12.68 7.28 0.26
N HIS A 103 13.71 7.90 0.82
CA HIS A 103 14.22 7.50 2.12
C HIS A 103 13.25 7.89 3.22
N LEU A 104 12.92 6.93 4.08
CA LEU A 104 12.16 7.19 5.29
C LEU A 104 13.17 7.57 6.38
N GLY A 105 12.94 8.72 7.02
CA GLY A 105 13.77 9.16 8.14
C GLY A 105 13.71 8.18 9.31
N SER A 106 14.73 8.23 10.17
CA SER A 106 14.80 7.42 11.39
C SER A 106 13.50 7.49 12.18
N GLY A 107 13.02 6.33 12.66
CA GLY A 107 11.77 6.22 13.40
C GLY A 107 10.50 6.11 12.55
N SER A 108 10.60 6.13 11.22
CA SER A 108 9.48 5.79 10.33
C SER A 108 9.33 4.26 10.22
N LEU A 109 8.10 3.76 10.24
CA LEU A 109 7.78 2.32 10.12
C LEU A 109 8.53 1.44 11.12
N LEU A 110 8.28 1.69 12.41
CA LEU A 110 8.89 0.93 13.50
C LEU A 110 8.35 -0.51 13.51
N ALA A 111 9.25 -1.46 13.76
CA ALA A 111 8.86 -2.86 13.93
C ALA A 111 8.12 -3.02 15.26
N GLY A 112 7.10 -3.89 15.31
CA GLY A 112 6.26 -4.10 16.48
C GLY A 112 5.17 -3.05 16.68
N THR A 113 4.92 -2.19 15.68
CA THR A 113 3.88 -1.16 15.74
C THR A 113 2.95 -1.20 14.53
N THR A 114 1.78 -0.59 14.71
CA THR A 114 0.79 -0.39 13.64
C THR A 114 1.09 0.92 12.91
N HIS A 115 0.96 0.87 11.58
CA HIS A 115 1.16 2.01 10.69
C HIS A 115 0.00 2.12 9.70
N VAL A 116 -0.27 3.35 9.28
CA VAL A 116 -1.25 3.66 8.24
C VAL A 116 -0.51 4.09 6.97
N VAL A 117 -0.86 3.48 5.84
CA VAL A 117 -0.41 3.86 4.52
C VAL A 117 -1.62 4.32 3.70
N ASP A 118 -1.62 5.57 3.28
CA ASP A 118 -2.65 6.12 2.39
C ASP A 118 -2.05 6.39 1.00
N ILE A 119 -2.72 5.93 -0.04
CA ILE A 119 -2.40 6.28 -1.44
C ILE A 119 -3.61 7.01 -2.04
N LEU A 120 -3.45 8.31 -2.26
CA LEU A 120 -4.45 9.15 -2.89
C LEU A 120 -4.20 9.24 -4.40
N VAL A 121 -5.20 8.86 -5.20
CA VAL A 121 -5.20 9.03 -6.65
C VAL A 121 -5.52 10.49 -6.97
N THR A 122 -4.60 11.18 -7.63
CA THR A 122 -4.74 12.58 -8.04
C THR A 122 -4.60 12.73 -9.55
N ALA A 123 -4.88 13.91 -10.09
CA ALA A 123 -4.73 14.16 -11.52
C ALA A 123 -3.27 14.07 -11.99
N ASP A 124 -2.33 14.44 -11.12
CA ASP A 124 -0.88 14.50 -11.38
C ASP A 124 -0.13 13.20 -11.04
N GLY A 125 -0.72 12.32 -10.22
CA GLY A 125 -0.08 11.06 -9.84
C GLY A 125 -0.75 10.36 -8.66
N PHE A 126 0.04 9.53 -7.97
CA PHE A 126 -0.29 8.90 -6.71
C PHE A 126 0.46 9.61 -5.58
N ARG A 127 -0.28 10.15 -4.60
CA ARG A 127 0.31 10.75 -3.40
C ARG A 127 0.33 9.72 -2.29
N VAL A 128 1.51 9.51 -1.73
CA VAL A 128 1.73 8.52 -0.66
C VAL A 128 1.90 9.22 0.66
N TYR A 129 1.14 8.77 1.66
CA TYR A 129 1.25 9.20 3.05
C TYR A 129 1.52 7.98 3.93
N ILE A 130 2.37 8.16 4.93
CA ILE A 130 2.57 7.17 5.99
C ILE A 130 2.36 7.88 7.32
N ASP A 131 1.47 7.35 8.14
CA ASP A 131 1.06 7.92 9.43
C ASP A 131 0.69 9.41 9.28
N LYS A 132 -0.18 9.69 8.30
CA LYS A 132 -0.66 11.04 7.92
C LYS A 132 0.43 12.02 7.44
N THR A 133 1.67 11.56 7.33
CA THR A 133 2.80 12.36 6.85
C THR A 133 3.00 12.12 5.37
N TYR A 134 2.94 13.19 4.57
CA TYR A 134 3.25 13.12 3.13
C TYR A 134 4.67 12.62 2.90
N ARG A 135 4.82 11.61 2.05
CA ARG A 135 6.12 11.02 1.69
C ARG A 135 6.55 11.41 0.29
N CYS A 136 5.65 11.27 -0.70
CA CYS A 136 5.98 11.57 -2.08
C CYS A 136 4.76 11.63 -3.01
N LEU A 137 5.04 12.09 -4.23
CA LEU A 137 4.16 12.04 -5.40
C LEU A 137 4.86 11.19 -6.46
N TYR A 138 4.21 10.10 -6.88
CA TYR A 138 4.62 9.32 -8.03
C TYR A 138 3.75 9.69 -9.24
N ARG A 139 4.33 10.35 -10.24
CA ARG A 139 3.58 10.85 -11.41
C ARG A 139 3.06 9.70 -12.27
N HIS A 140 1.89 9.89 -12.87
CA HIS A 140 1.31 8.90 -13.77
C HIS A 140 2.21 8.67 -15.00
N LEU A 141 2.76 7.46 -15.13
CA LEU A 141 3.47 7.02 -16.34
C LEU A 141 2.55 6.24 -17.30
N MET A 142 1.36 5.87 -16.83
CA MET A 142 0.29 5.24 -17.58
C MET A 142 -1.06 5.56 -16.91
N PRO A 143 -2.20 5.28 -17.57
CA PRO A 143 -3.50 5.58 -16.98
C PRO A 143 -3.76 4.73 -15.72
N TYR A 144 -4.04 5.39 -14.59
CA TYR A 144 -4.42 4.71 -13.34
C TYR A 144 -5.67 3.83 -13.49
N LYS A 145 -6.56 4.15 -14.44
CA LYS A 145 -7.79 3.39 -14.75
C LYS A 145 -7.53 1.97 -15.25
N VAL A 146 -6.31 1.65 -15.65
CA VAL A 146 -5.92 0.29 -16.06
C VAL A 146 -5.95 -0.67 -14.86
N ALA A 147 -5.71 -0.19 -13.63
CA ALA A 147 -5.74 -1.07 -12.46
C ALA A 147 -7.15 -1.54 -12.13
N LYS A 148 -7.29 -2.87 -11.99
CA LYS A 148 -8.51 -3.57 -11.57
C LYS A 148 -8.29 -4.41 -10.31
N TYR A 149 -7.04 -4.63 -9.94
CA TYR A 149 -6.66 -5.41 -8.77
C TYR A 149 -5.71 -4.62 -7.89
N LEU A 150 -5.89 -4.75 -6.58
CA LEU A 150 -4.97 -4.33 -5.55
C LEU A 150 -4.30 -5.58 -4.99
N TRP A 151 -2.97 -5.67 -5.07
CA TRP A 151 -2.19 -6.74 -4.47
C TRP A 151 -1.42 -6.17 -3.28
N ILE A 152 -1.48 -6.86 -2.14
CA ILE A 152 -0.66 -6.53 -0.97
C ILE A 152 0.10 -7.79 -0.58
N HIS A 153 1.42 -7.66 -0.42
CA HIS A 153 2.23 -8.77 0.07
C HIS A 153 3.43 -8.29 0.89
N GLY A 154 3.90 -9.10 1.84
CA GLY A 154 5.04 -8.73 2.70
C GLY A 154 5.06 -9.40 4.07
N TYR A 155 6.03 -9.03 4.90
CA TYR A 155 6.11 -9.44 6.30
C TYR A 155 5.29 -8.52 7.20
N ILE A 156 3.97 -8.55 6.99
CA ILE A 156 3.01 -7.65 7.64
C ILE A 156 1.74 -8.41 8.02
N GLN A 157 0.98 -7.85 8.96
CA GLN A 157 -0.42 -8.21 9.17
C GLN A 157 -1.30 -7.05 8.70
N VAL A 158 -2.24 -7.32 7.80
CA VAL A 158 -3.24 -6.33 7.37
C VAL A 158 -4.37 -6.28 8.38
N MET A 159 -4.57 -5.12 9.00
CA MET A 159 -5.60 -4.87 10.01
C MET A 159 -6.87 -4.27 9.38
N GLU A 160 -6.70 -3.37 8.42
CA GLU A 160 -7.79 -2.71 7.70
C GLU A 160 -7.35 -2.37 6.27
N LEU A 161 -8.27 -2.46 5.31
CA LEU A 161 -8.03 -2.04 3.93
C LEU A 161 -9.30 -1.43 3.33
N THR A 162 -9.33 -0.14 3.04
CA THR A 162 -10.48 0.53 2.41
C THR A 162 -10.08 1.25 1.11
N LEU A 163 -11.04 1.45 0.19
CA LEU A 163 -10.82 2.09 -1.12
C LEU A 163 -11.92 3.12 -1.44
#